data_AF-A0A924S4V1-F1
#
_entry.id   AF-A0A924S4V1-F1
#
_cell.length_a   1.000
_cell.length_b   1.000
_cell.length_c   1.000
_cell.angle_alpha   90.00
_cell.angle_beta   90.00
_cell.angle_gamma   90.00
#
_symmetry.space_group_name_H-M   'P 1'
#
loop_
_entity.id
_entity.type
_entity.pdbx_description
1 polymer ?
#
loop_
_entity_poly.entity_id
_entity_poly.type
_entity_poly.pdbx_seq_one_letter_code
_entity_poly.pdbx_strand_id
1 'polypeptide(L)'
;TRQGRVLLGCRRRTQGLSIEVWDTGIGIPDKDKAIIFDEYHQVDNAARERGLGLGLSIVQRLAGLLGHGLEVHSRLGRGSVFAIAVPFGPPEHVVALPAASPAARHRTGAILVIEDDPDVRDLLVRVLTDEGHIAIAAADGEAALALVARGAIRPEIILADFNLPNGMNGLRLGDLLRERLGVAVPVIILTADISTETLRDIAARNCLRLHKPVRAADLGGLLQRLLGEAQAQPPIMPPAGVTTIHVVEDDVQARDVLLRVLEREGQVVIGHASAEAFLEAYHAGGAACLLLDAKLPGMSGFELLTRLRQAGDTLPAIMITGSSDVGAAVQAIKAGASDFIEKPAGAATLRATIDRAMAQARDLGKLAAWHREAADHMASLTPRQREIMDRVLAGEPSKNIAADLGISQRTVETHRAAIMHRTGSKSLPELARLAMAAATGAQP
;
A
#
# COMPACT_ATOMS: atom_id res chain seq x y z
N THR A 1 -15.10 -37.04 -21.77
CA THR A 1 -16.40 -36.68 -22.39
C THR A 1 -16.43 -35.17 -22.61
N ARG A 2 -17.12 -34.66 -23.63
CA ARG A 2 -17.25 -33.20 -23.90
C ARG A 2 -18.26 -32.49 -22.98
N GLN A 3 -19.02 -33.26 -22.19
CA GLN A 3 -19.84 -32.77 -21.08
C GLN A 3 -19.70 -33.77 -19.92
N GLY A 4 -19.36 -33.26 -18.74
CA GLY A 4 -19.15 -34.03 -17.51
C GLY A 4 -18.68 -33.09 -16.41
N ARG A 5 -19.02 -33.39 -15.17
CA ARG A 5 -18.57 -32.62 -14.00
C ARG A 5 -17.71 -33.52 -13.14
N VAL A 6 -16.61 -32.96 -12.64
CA VAL A 6 -15.80 -33.57 -11.59
C VAL A 6 -16.01 -32.76 -10.32
N LEU A 7 -16.33 -33.42 -9.22
CA LEU A 7 -16.50 -32.83 -7.89
C LEU A 7 -15.46 -33.45 -6.96
N LEU A 8 -14.57 -32.61 -6.43
CA LEU A 8 -13.68 -32.97 -5.33
C LEU A 8 -14.37 -32.59 -4.01
N GLY A 9 -14.50 -33.54 -3.10
CA GLY A 9 -15.09 -33.35 -1.79
C GLY A 9 -14.27 -34.02 -0.70
N CYS A 10 -14.43 -33.56 0.53
CA CYS A 10 -13.83 -34.19 1.70
C CYS A 10 -14.92 -34.45 2.74
N ARG A 11 -15.05 -35.70 3.19
CA ARG A 11 -16.01 -36.11 4.22
C ARG A 11 -15.29 -36.50 5.49
N ARG A 12 -15.72 -35.95 6.62
CA ARG A 12 -15.22 -36.34 7.94
C ARG A 12 -15.82 -37.68 8.36
N ARG A 13 -14.97 -38.62 8.75
CA ARG A 13 -15.33 -39.93 9.33
C ARG A 13 -14.84 -39.99 10.77
N THR A 14 -15.25 -41.03 11.49
CA THR A 14 -14.90 -41.22 12.91
C THR A 14 -13.39 -41.39 13.14
N GLN A 15 -12.66 -42.00 12.20
CA GLN A 15 -11.21 -42.28 12.33
C GLN A 15 -10.33 -41.51 11.33
N GLY A 16 -10.89 -40.58 10.56
CA GLY A 16 -10.13 -39.84 9.56
C GLY A 16 -10.98 -39.01 8.60
N LEU A 17 -10.39 -38.63 7.48
CA LEU A 17 -11.02 -37.94 6.36
C LEU A 17 -11.12 -38.88 5.16
N SER A 18 -12.22 -38.77 4.42
CA SER A 18 -12.43 -39.42 3.11
C SER A 18 -12.38 -38.33 2.05
N ILE A 19 -11.30 -38.28 1.27
CA ILE A 19 -11.17 -37.34 0.15
C ILE A 19 -11.69 -38.06 -1.09
N GLU A 20 -12.75 -37.51 -1.70
CA GLU A 20 -13.56 -38.15 -2.73
C GLU A 20 -13.54 -37.33 -4.02
N VAL A 21 -13.20 -37.97 -5.15
CA VAL A 21 -13.29 -37.39 -6.50
C VAL A 21 -14.42 -38.08 -7.23
N TRP A 22 -15.52 -37.35 -7.43
CA TRP A 22 -16.70 -37.80 -8.15
C TRP A 22 -16.64 -37.31 -9.60
N ASP A 23 -16.83 -38.20 -10.56
CA ASP A 23 -16.93 -37.89 -11.98
C ASP A 23 -18.28 -38.39 -12.52
N THR A 24 -18.95 -37.58 -13.35
CA THR A 24 -20.21 -37.96 -14.01
C THR A 24 -20.00 -38.61 -15.38
N GLY A 25 -18.86 -39.23 -15.62
CA GLY A 25 -18.50 -39.85 -16.89
C GLY A 25 -19.21 -41.18 -17.13
N ILE A 26 -18.64 -41.98 -18.03
CA ILE A 26 -19.25 -43.24 -18.49
C ILE A 26 -19.35 -44.33 -17.40
N GLY A 27 -18.68 -44.15 -16.27
CA GLY A 27 -18.55 -45.19 -15.25
C GLY A 27 -17.66 -46.36 -15.70
N ILE A 28 -17.37 -47.26 -14.76
CA ILE A 28 -16.48 -48.41 -14.89
C ILE A 28 -17.30 -49.66 -14.57
N PRO A 29 -17.36 -50.66 -15.47
CA PRO A 29 -18.03 -51.93 -15.21
C PRO A 29 -17.48 -52.65 -13.97
N ASP A 30 -18.32 -53.38 -13.25
CA ASP A 30 -17.90 -54.08 -12.02
C ASP A 30 -16.73 -55.04 -12.24
N LYS A 31 -16.70 -55.72 -13.40
CA LYS A 31 -15.62 -56.62 -13.81
C LYS A 31 -14.25 -55.94 -13.97
N ASP A 32 -14.24 -54.64 -14.26
CA ASP A 32 -13.02 -53.90 -14.59
C ASP A 32 -12.52 -53.08 -13.39
N LYS A 33 -13.29 -52.98 -12.29
CA LYS A 33 -12.96 -52.18 -11.09
C LYS A 33 -11.66 -52.60 -10.39
N ALA A 34 -11.27 -53.87 -10.50
CA ALA A 34 -10.02 -54.36 -9.94
C ALA A 34 -8.83 -54.09 -10.89
N ILE A 35 -9.07 -54.21 -12.19
CA ILE A 35 -8.03 -54.23 -13.23
C ILE A 35 -7.62 -52.80 -13.65
N ILE A 36 -8.46 -51.79 -13.38
CA ILE A 36 -8.12 -50.38 -13.63
C ILE A 36 -6.90 -49.87 -12.83
N PHE A 37 -6.47 -50.59 -11.81
CA PHE A 37 -5.27 -50.27 -11.03
C PHE A 37 -4.01 -50.95 -11.57
N ASP A 38 -4.14 -51.85 -12.54
CA ASP A 38 -3.00 -52.51 -13.17
C ASP A 38 -2.31 -51.55 -14.14
N GLU A 39 -0.98 -51.61 -14.16
CA GLU A 39 -0.18 -50.83 -15.09
C GLU A 39 -0.55 -51.14 -16.54
N TYR A 40 -0.68 -50.10 -17.37
CA TYR A 40 -0.99 -50.20 -18.80
C TYR A 40 -2.40 -50.72 -19.13
N HIS A 41 -3.28 -50.87 -18.14
CA HIS A 41 -4.67 -51.28 -18.39
C HIS A 41 -5.56 -50.09 -18.76
N GLN A 42 -6.24 -50.19 -19.90
CA GLN A 42 -7.25 -49.23 -20.34
C GLN A 42 -8.56 -49.97 -20.61
N VAL A 43 -9.64 -49.51 -19.97
CA VAL A 43 -11.00 -50.02 -20.25
C VAL A 43 -11.46 -49.44 -21.60
N ASP A 44 -11.86 -50.31 -22.53
CA ASP A 44 -12.22 -50.01 -23.93
C ASP A 44 -13.00 -48.69 -24.07
N ASN A 45 -12.28 -47.63 -24.43
CA ASN A 45 -12.88 -46.31 -24.62
C ASN A 45 -12.14 -45.60 -25.76
N ALA A 46 -12.73 -45.66 -26.96
CA ALA A 46 -12.20 -45.13 -28.21
C ALA A 46 -11.97 -43.60 -28.24
N ALA A 47 -12.11 -42.90 -27.10
CA ALA A 47 -12.06 -41.45 -26.97
C ALA A 47 -10.82 -40.92 -26.19
N ARG A 48 -9.83 -41.75 -25.85
CA ARG A 48 -8.62 -41.32 -25.10
C ARG A 48 -7.33 -41.91 -25.69
N GLU A 49 -6.84 -41.35 -26.78
CA GLU A 49 -5.52 -41.67 -27.38
C GLU A 49 -4.29 -41.06 -26.68
N ARG A 50 -4.38 -40.56 -25.42
CA ARG A 50 -3.25 -39.82 -24.79
C ARG A 50 -2.98 -40.13 -23.32
N GLY A 51 -2.77 -41.40 -22.96
CA GLY A 51 -2.27 -41.73 -21.62
C GLY A 51 -1.72 -43.15 -21.51
N LEU A 52 -0.57 -43.30 -20.84
CA LEU A 52 0.13 -44.60 -20.68
C LEU A 52 -0.60 -45.62 -19.78
N GLY A 53 -1.76 -45.30 -19.21
CA GLY A 53 -2.49 -46.19 -18.30
C GLY A 53 -1.82 -46.36 -16.93
N LEU A 54 -0.95 -45.43 -16.53
CA LEU A 54 -0.15 -45.53 -15.29
C LEU A 54 -0.72 -44.72 -14.11
N GLY A 55 -1.75 -43.90 -14.33
CA GLY A 55 -2.22 -42.96 -13.32
C GLY A 55 -2.74 -43.63 -12.05
N LEU A 56 -3.62 -44.61 -12.20
CA LEU A 56 -4.25 -45.29 -11.05
C LEU A 56 -3.30 -46.27 -10.35
N SER A 57 -2.36 -46.90 -11.08
CA SER A 57 -1.34 -47.77 -10.49
C SER A 57 -0.36 -46.98 -9.60
N ILE A 58 0.05 -45.78 -10.03
CA ILE A 58 0.86 -44.87 -9.20
C ILE A 58 0.10 -44.45 -7.95
N VAL A 59 -1.18 -44.10 -8.09
CA VAL A 59 -2.03 -43.72 -6.94
C VAL A 59 -2.17 -44.88 -5.95
N GLN A 60 -2.41 -46.10 -6.43
CA GLN A 60 -2.49 -47.29 -5.56
C GLN A 60 -1.17 -47.53 -4.82
N ARG A 61 -0.04 -47.42 -5.52
CA ARG A 61 1.28 -47.61 -4.91
C ARG A 61 1.59 -46.55 -3.86
N LEU A 62 1.33 -45.28 -4.15
CA LEU A 62 1.54 -44.18 -3.21
C LEU A 62 0.62 -44.29 -2.00
N ALA A 63 -0.66 -44.61 -2.22
CA ALA A 63 -1.61 -44.85 -1.13
C ALA A 63 -1.16 -46.01 -0.24
N GLY A 64 -0.68 -47.11 -0.83
CA GLY A 64 -0.11 -48.23 -0.10
C GLY A 64 1.14 -47.87 0.72
N LEU A 65 2.06 -47.09 0.14
CA LEU A 65 3.27 -46.61 0.84
C LEU A 65 2.94 -45.69 2.02
N LEU A 66 1.89 -44.88 1.89
CA LEU A 66 1.41 -43.97 2.94
C LEU A 66 0.46 -44.64 3.94
N GLY A 67 0.11 -45.92 3.75
CA GLY A 67 -0.83 -46.64 4.60
C GLY A 67 -2.27 -46.11 4.51
N HIS A 68 -2.66 -45.57 3.36
CA HIS A 68 -4.00 -45.02 3.11
C HIS A 68 -4.83 -45.96 2.24
N GLY A 69 -6.09 -46.19 2.64
CA GLY A 69 -7.01 -47.04 1.90
C GLY A 69 -7.55 -46.32 0.67
N LEU A 70 -7.52 -46.97 -0.50
CA LEU A 70 -8.10 -46.45 -1.74
C LEU A 70 -9.38 -47.23 -2.07
N GLU A 71 -10.47 -46.54 -2.31
CA GLU A 71 -11.78 -47.11 -2.65
C GLU A 71 -12.25 -46.56 -4.00
N VAL A 72 -12.93 -47.41 -4.77
CA VAL A 72 -13.59 -47.00 -6.01
C VAL A 72 -15.02 -47.51 -6.02
N HIS A 73 -15.97 -46.59 -6.25
CA HIS A 73 -17.35 -46.94 -6.51
C HIS A 73 -17.73 -46.38 -7.87
N SER A 74 -18.21 -47.23 -8.76
CA SER A 74 -18.61 -46.80 -10.09
C SER A 74 -19.88 -47.51 -10.53
N ARG A 75 -20.68 -46.82 -11.34
CA ARG A 75 -21.87 -47.35 -12.01
C ARG A 75 -21.81 -46.97 -13.48
N LEU A 76 -21.85 -47.97 -14.35
CA LEU A 76 -21.86 -47.77 -15.80
C LEU A 76 -23.01 -46.82 -16.21
N GLY A 77 -22.67 -45.81 -17.01
CA GLY A 77 -23.58 -44.75 -17.47
C GLY A 77 -23.91 -43.65 -16.46
N ARG A 78 -23.43 -43.75 -15.20
CA ARG A 78 -23.70 -42.74 -14.15
C ARG A 78 -22.45 -42.05 -13.60
N GLY A 79 -21.27 -42.63 -13.80
CA GLY A 79 -20.00 -42.06 -13.35
C GLY A 79 -19.28 -42.90 -12.31
N SER A 80 -18.18 -42.34 -11.78
CA SER A 80 -17.26 -43.00 -10.85
C SER A 80 -16.91 -42.08 -9.70
N VAL A 81 -16.73 -42.63 -8.50
CA VAL A 81 -16.09 -41.97 -7.36
C VAL A 81 -14.86 -42.75 -6.92
N PHE A 82 -13.75 -42.03 -6.78
CA PHE A 82 -12.52 -42.52 -6.18
C PHE A 82 -12.36 -41.85 -4.82
N ALA A 83 -12.10 -42.63 -3.77
CA ALA A 83 -11.96 -42.12 -2.42
C ALA A 83 -10.65 -42.60 -1.79
N ILE A 84 -9.95 -41.71 -1.10
CA ILE A 84 -8.79 -42.06 -0.28
C ILE A 84 -9.10 -41.76 1.20
N ALA A 85 -8.90 -42.78 2.03
CA ALA A 85 -9.06 -42.70 3.47
C ALA A 85 -7.76 -42.26 4.14
N VAL A 86 -7.78 -41.07 4.74
CA VAL A 86 -6.64 -40.47 5.43
C VAL A 86 -6.92 -40.46 6.93
N PRO A 87 -6.19 -41.23 7.77
CA PRO A 87 -6.39 -41.22 9.21
C PRO A 87 -6.03 -39.86 9.82
N PHE A 88 -6.64 -39.52 10.96
CA PHE A 88 -6.20 -38.32 11.69
C PHE A 88 -4.77 -38.52 12.19
N GLY A 89 -3.96 -37.47 12.07
CA GLY A 89 -2.62 -37.44 12.62
C GLY A 89 -2.59 -37.31 14.15
N PRO A 90 -1.45 -37.55 14.78
CA PRO A 90 -1.24 -37.30 16.21
C PRO A 90 -1.54 -35.82 16.53
N PRO A 91 -2.26 -35.52 17.62
CA PRO A 91 -2.57 -34.13 18.01
C PRO A 91 -1.30 -33.31 18.29
N GLU A 92 -0.21 -33.96 18.66
CA GLU A 92 1.12 -33.37 18.89
C GLU A 92 1.82 -32.88 17.61
N HIS A 93 1.42 -33.38 16.43
CA HIS A 93 1.85 -32.85 15.12
C HIS A 93 0.89 -31.80 14.56
N VAL A 94 -0.19 -31.49 15.29
CA VAL A 94 -0.97 -30.29 15.03
C VAL A 94 -0.14 -29.12 15.53
N VAL A 95 0.75 -28.62 14.68
CA VAL A 95 1.11 -27.20 14.75
C VAL A 95 -0.23 -26.51 14.66
N ALA A 96 -0.67 -25.87 15.75
CA ALA A 96 -1.80 -24.97 15.67
C ALA A 96 -1.47 -24.06 14.48
N LEU A 97 -2.23 -24.18 13.38
CA LEU A 97 -2.30 -23.07 12.43
C LEU A 97 -2.52 -21.88 13.36
N PRO A 98 -1.57 -20.93 13.44
CA PRO A 98 -1.65 -19.86 14.43
C PRO A 98 -3.07 -19.37 14.34
N ALA A 99 -3.84 -19.56 15.42
CA ALA A 99 -5.27 -19.27 15.43
C ALA A 99 -5.37 -17.91 14.80
N ALA A 100 -5.95 -17.84 13.58
CA ALA A 100 -5.75 -16.71 12.68
C ALA A 100 -5.88 -15.46 13.54
N SER A 101 -4.74 -14.79 13.79
CA SER A 101 -4.73 -13.66 14.69
C SER A 101 -5.87 -12.78 14.20
N PRO A 102 -6.79 -12.29 15.05
CA PRO A 102 -7.96 -11.55 14.58
C PRO A 102 -7.64 -10.23 13.84
N ALA A 103 -6.40 -10.03 13.40
CA ALA A 103 -5.88 -8.79 12.82
C ALA A 103 -4.70 -8.97 11.84
N ALA A 104 -4.49 -10.13 11.20
CA ALA A 104 -3.81 -10.09 9.90
C ALA A 104 -4.87 -9.77 8.86
N ARG A 105 -5.16 -8.47 8.68
CA ARG A 105 -6.12 -7.98 7.67
C ARG A 105 -5.78 -8.67 6.34
N HIS A 106 -6.65 -9.57 5.87
CA HIS A 106 -6.50 -10.17 4.54
C HIS A 106 -6.61 -9.01 3.54
N ARG A 107 -5.49 -8.60 2.97
CA ARG A 107 -5.45 -7.42 2.10
C ARG A 107 -5.76 -7.87 0.69
N THR A 108 -6.72 -7.20 0.08
CA THR A 108 -7.02 -7.31 -1.34
C THR A 108 -6.22 -6.25 -2.08
N GLY A 109 -5.75 -6.55 -3.28
CA GLY A 109 -4.94 -5.64 -4.07
C GLY A 109 -5.09 -5.92 -5.56
N ALA A 110 -4.61 -5.00 -6.40
CA ALA A 110 -4.63 -5.15 -7.85
C ALA A 110 -3.44 -5.97 -8.34
N ILE A 111 -3.70 -7.11 -8.99
CA ILE A 111 -2.66 -8.04 -9.44
C ILE A 111 -2.74 -8.19 -10.96
N LEU A 112 -1.62 -7.94 -11.64
CA LEU A 112 -1.50 -8.21 -13.08
C LEU A 112 -0.89 -9.60 -13.27
N VAL A 113 -1.65 -10.51 -13.88
CA VAL A 113 -1.22 -11.88 -14.19
C VAL A 113 -0.81 -11.95 -15.67
N ILE A 114 0.39 -12.43 -15.96
CA ILE A 114 0.91 -12.59 -17.31
C ILE A 114 1.30 -14.05 -17.48
N GLU A 115 0.46 -14.80 -18.19
CA GLU A 115 0.60 -16.24 -18.40
C GLU A 115 0.07 -16.56 -19.79
N ASP A 116 0.84 -17.29 -20.58
CA ASP A 116 0.50 -17.62 -21.97
C ASP A 116 -0.52 -18.77 -22.06
N ASP A 117 -0.38 -19.76 -21.17
CA ASP A 117 -1.33 -20.87 -21.05
C ASP A 117 -2.71 -20.36 -20.56
N PRO A 118 -3.78 -20.51 -21.37
CA PRO A 118 -5.12 -20.02 -21.02
C PRO A 118 -5.73 -20.72 -19.81
N ASP A 119 -5.47 -22.03 -19.63
CA ASP A 119 -6.05 -22.80 -18.54
C ASP A 119 -5.40 -22.40 -17.20
N VAL A 120 -4.08 -22.21 -17.20
CA VAL A 120 -3.33 -21.72 -16.02
C VAL A 120 -3.70 -20.28 -15.70
N ARG A 121 -3.80 -19.42 -16.72
CA ARG A 121 -4.18 -18.01 -16.58
C ARG A 121 -5.55 -17.87 -15.93
N ASP A 122 -6.55 -18.60 -16.42
CA ASP A 122 -7.92 -18.55 -15.89
C ASP A 122 -7.98 -19.10 -14.45
N LEU A 123 -7.22 -20.16 -14.16
CA LEU A 123 -7.10 -20.70 -12.81
C LEU A 123 -6.50 -19.67 -11.84
N LEU A 124 -5.39 -19.02 -12.22
CA LEU A 124 -4.74 -18.01 -11.38
C LEU A 124 -5.66 -16.82 -11.11
N VAL A 125 -6.31 -16.29 -12.14
CA VAL A 125 -7.27 -15.18 -11.98
C VAL A 125 -8.38 -15.56 -11.02
N ARG A 126 -8.92 -16.78 -11.17
CA ARG A 126 -10.00 -17.27 -10.31
C ARG A 126 -9.57 -17.41 -8.85
N VAL A 127 -8.41 -18.03 -8.59
CA VAL A 127 -7.88 -18.16 -7.22
C VAL A 127 -7.69 -16.79 -6.58
N LEU A 128 -7.07 -15.85 -7.30
CA LEU A 128 -6.84 -14.50 -6.79
C LEU A 128 -8.14 -13.73 -6.54
N THR A 129 -9.12 -13.88 -7.43
CA THR A 129 -10.43 -13.22 -7.30
C THR A 129 -11.25 -13.84 -6.16
N ASP A 130 -11.18 -15.16 -5.96
CA ASP A 130 -11.82 -15.87 -4.84
C ASP A 130 -11.20 -15.44 -3.48
N GLU A 131 -9.91 -15.07 -3.47
CA GLU A 131 -9.23 -14.43 -2.32
C GLU A 131 -9.54 -12.92 -2.18
N GLY A 132 -10.33 -12.35 -3.09
CA GLY A 132 -10.80 -10.96 -3.07
C GLY A 132 -9.91 -9.95 -3.79
N HIS A 133 -8.83 -10.39 -4.43
CA HIS A 133 -7.96 -9.50 -5.22
C HIS A 133 -8.61 -9.09 -6.54
N ILE A 134 -8.19 -7.93 -7.07
CA ILE A 134 -8.57 -7.50 -8.41
C ILE A 134 -7.51 -8.05 -9.37
N ALA A 135 -7.77 -9.20 -9.97
CA ALA A 135 -6.85 -9.84 -10.92
C ALA A 135 -7.21 -9.49 -12.36
N ILE A 136 -6.26 -8.95 -13.12
CA ILE A 136 -6.38 -8.74 -14.57
C ILE A 136 -5.29 -9.54 -15.26
N ALA A 137 -5.67 -10.25 -16.32
CA ALA A 137 -4.79 -11.16 -17.01
C ALA A 137 -4.36 -10.64 -18.39
N ALA A 138 -3.12 -10.93 -18.77
CA ALA A 138 -2.56 -10.73 -20.09
C ALA A 138 -2.00 -12.06 -20.60
N ALA A 139 -2.18 -12.34 -21.89
CA ALA A 139 -1.65 -13.55 -22.53
C ALA A 139 -0.16 -13.43 -22.90
N ASP A 140 0.35 -12.21 -23.00
CA ASP A 140 1.73 -11.91 -23.36
C ASP A 140 2.16 -10.53 -22.82
N GLY A 141 3.44 -10.20 -23.02
CA GLY A 141 3.98 -8.93 -22.55
C GLY A 141 3.46 -7.69 -23.27
N GLU A 142 3.10 -7.79 -24.55
CA GLU A 142 2.55 -6.65 -25.30
C GLU A 142 1.16 -6.28 -24.80
N ALA A 143 0.31 -7.28 -24.57
CA ALA A 143 -1.00 -7.13 -23.96
C ALA A 143 -0.88 -6.53 -22.56
N ALA A 144 0.08 -6.98 -21.75
CA ALA A 144 0.31 -6.44 -20.40
C ALA A 144 0.70 -4.96 -20.44
N LEU A 145 1.64 -4.59 -21.31
CA LEU A 145 2.08 -3.21 -21.51
C LEU A 145 0.93 -2.32 -22.01
N ALA A 146 0.09 -2.83 -22.92
CA ALA A 146 -1.08 -2.11 -23.43
C ALA A 146 -2.12 -1.85 -22.33
N LEU A 147 -2.38 -2.82 -21.44
CA LEU A 147 -3.29 -2.67 -20.31
C LEU A 147 -2.83 -1.58 -19.34
N VAL A 148 -1.54 -1.56 -19.02
CA VAL A 148 -0.93 -0.54 -18.15
C VAL A 148 -0.93 0.84 -18.81
N ALA A 149 -0.57 0.92 -20.09
CA ALA A 149 -0.54 2.17 -20.85
C ALA A 149 -1.91 2.82 -20.99
N ARG A 150 -2.97 2.01 -21.15
CA ARG A 150 -4.37 2.48 -21.19
C ARG A 150 -4.93 2.84 -19.81
N GLY A 151 -4.18 2.59 -18.73
CA GLY A 151 -4.64 2.82 -17.37
C GLY A 151 -5.77 1.88 -16.94
N ALA A 152 -5.91 0.73 -17.62
CA ALA A 152 -6.93 -0.28 -17.28
C ALA A 152 -6.65 -0.94 -15.92
N ILE A 153 -5.39 -1.00 -15.52
CA ILE A 153 -4.94 -1.47 -14.21
C ILE A 153 -3.72 -0.67 -13.72
N ARG A 154 -3.67 -0.45 -12.42
CA ARG A 154 -2.47 -0.04 -11.67
C ARG A 154 -2.11 -1.20 -10.73
N PRO A 155 -1.26 -2.15 -11.17
CA PRO A 155 -1.00 -3.33 -10.39
C PRO A 155 -0.08 -3.01 -9.21
N GLU A 156 -0.46 -3.49 -8.04
CA GLU A 156 0.35 -3.49 -6.82
C GLU A 156 1.33 -4.67 -6.82
N ILE A 157 0.99 -5.75 -7.54
CA ILE A 157 1.86 -6.92 -7.74
C ILE A 157 1.74 -7.39 -9.19
N ILE A 158 2.86 -7.77 -9.79
CA ILE A 158 2.91 -8.40 -11.11
C ILE A 158 3.28 -9.87 -10.91
N LEU A 159 2.44 -10.77 -11.41
CA LEU A 159 2.69 -12.21 -11.48
C LEU A 159 2.96 -12.55 -12.95
N ALA A 160 4.19 -12.95 -13.29
CA ALA A 160 4.57 -13.21 -14.67
C ALA A 160 5.19 -14.60 -14.81
N ASP A 161 4.82 -15.34 -15.84
CA ASP A 161 5.58 -16.51 -16.24
C ASP A 161 6.97 -16.11 -16.75
N PHE A 162 7.95 -16.98 -16.53
CA PHE A 162 9.33 -16.74 -16.97
C PHE A 162 9.43 -16.79 -18.50
N ASN A 163 8.82 -17.80 -19.12
CA ASN A 163 8.80 -17.98 -20.56
C ASN A 163 7.50 -17.40 -21.12
N LEU A 164 7.60 -16.26 -21.80
CA LEU A 164 6.47 -15.68 -22.52
C LEU A 164 6.71 -15.81 -24.04
N PRO A 165 5.62 -15.87 -24.83
CA PRO A 165 5.71 -15.88 -26.29
C PRO A 165 6.41 -14.61 -26.82
N ASN A 166 6.81 -14.66 -28.09
CA ASN A 166 7.50 -13.56 -28.79
C ASN A 166 8.91 -13.24 -28.28
N GLY A 167 9.58 -14.20 -27.64
CA GLY A 167 10.98 -14.05 -27.18
C GLY A 167 11.13 -13.08 -26.01
N MET A 168 10.03 -12.79 -25.32
CA MET A 168 10.02 -11.91 -24.15
C MET A 168 10.18 -12.75 -22.88
N ASN A 169 11.12 -12.37 -22.02
CA ASN A 169 11.30 -13.02 -20.73
C ASN A 169 10.53 -12.24 -19.67
N GLY A 170 9.85 -12.94 -18.74
CA GLY A 170 9.10 -12.31 -17.64
C GLY A 170 9.93 -11.32 -16.82
N LEU A 171 11.24 -11.54 -16.71
CA LEU A 171 12.20 -10.62 -16.10
C LEU A 171 12.36 -9.29 -16.84
N ARG A 172 12.48 -9.33 -18.18
CA ARG A 172 12.61 -8.11 -18.99
C ARG A 172 11.29 -7.35 -19.01
N LEU A 173 10.18 -8.07 -19.05
CA LEU A 173 8.85 -7.49 -18.97
C LEU A 173 8.61 -6.78 -17.63
N GLY A 174 9.08 -7.36 -16.51
CA GLY A 174 9.02 -6.73 -15.19
C GLY A 174 9.72 -5.37 -15.15
N ASP A 175 10.91 -5.26 -15.75
CA ASP A 175 11.64 -3.99 -15.83
C ASP A 175 10.89 -2.96 -16.67
N LEU A 176 10.40 -3.35 -17.86
CA LEU A 176 9.62 -2.47 -18.74
C LEU A 176 8.33 -1.98 -18.07
N LEU A 177 7.65 -2.84 -17.30
CA LEU A 177 6.44 -2.46 -16.57
C LEU A 177 6.77 -1.50 -15.42
N ARG A 178 7.87 -1.70 -14.69
CA ARG A 178 8.33 -0.77 -13.65
C ARG A 178 8.67 0.61 -14.22
N GLU A 179 9.39 0.66 -15.35
CA GLU A 179 9.68 1.92 -16.05
C GLU A 179 8.41 2.65 -16.48
N ARG A 180 7.41 1.91 -17.00
CA ARG A 180 6.14 2.48 -17.45
C ARG A 180 5.23 2.93 -16.32
N LEU A 181 5.27 2.24 -15.18
CA LEU A 181 4.47 2.57 -13.99
C LEU A 181 5.11 3.68 -13.16
N GLY A 182 6.43 3.91 -13.30
CA GLY A 182 7.17 4.91 -12.52
C GLY A 182 7.26 4.59 -11.02
N VAL A 183 6.87 3.37 -10.63
CA VAL A 183 6.88 2.87 -9.25
C VAL A 183 7.51 1.48 -9.20
N ALA A 184 8.20 1.19 -8.10
CA ALA A 184 8.84 -0.11 -7.87
C ALA A 184 7.79 -1.17 -7.48
N VAL A 185 7.13 -1.75 -8.49
CA VAL A 185 6.15 -2.82 -8.28
C VAL A 185 6.88 -4.16 -8.02
N PRO A 186 6.52 -4.90 -6.96
CA PRO A 186 6.93 -6.28 -6.76
C PRO A 186 6.56 -7.16 -7.96
N VAL A 187 7.56 -7.85 -8.51
CA VAL A 187 7.38 -8.79 -9.61
C VAL A 187 7.66 -10.19 -9.09
N ILE A 188 6.67 -11.06 -9.20
CA ILE A 188 6.76 -12.49 -8.89
C ILE A 188 6.89 -13.23 -10.21
N ILE A 189 8.00 -13.93 -10.38
CA ILE A 189 8.27 -14.79 -11.52
C ILE A 189 7.83 -16.22 -11.17
N LEU A 190 6.90 -16.74 -11.95
CA LEU A 190 6.55 -18.16 -11.98
C LEU A 190 7.55 -18.87 -12.89
N THR A 191 8.21 -19.92 -12.39
CA THR A 191 9.17 -20.68 -13.20
C THR A 191 9.10 -22.17 -12.93
N ALA A 192 9.24 -22.98 -13.98
CA ALA A 192 9.49 -24.42 -13.91
C ALA A 192 10.99 -24.75 -13.86
N ASP A 193 11.86 -23.78 -14.15
CA ASP A 193 13.31 -23.97 -14.20
C ASP A 193 13.97 -23.75 -12.82
N ILE A 194 14.86 -24.67 -12.47
CA ILE A 194 15.67 -24.66 -11.24
C ILE A 194 17.14 -24.33 -11.52
N SER A 195 17.48 -23.93 -12.76
CA SER A 195 18.84 -23.60 -13.17
C SER A 195 19.43 -22.43 -12.37
N THR A 196 20.65 -22.61 -11.87
CA THR A 196 21.34 -21.64 -10.98
C THR A 196 21.64 -20.29 -11.62
N GLU A 197 21.64 -20.21 -12.95
CA GLU A 197 21.92 -18.98 -13.71
C GLU A 197 20.71 -18.03 -13.68
N THR A 198 19.52 -18.55 -13.96
CA THR A 198 18.25 -17.81 -13.87
C THR A 198 17.97 -17.31 -12.44
N LEU A 199 18.45 -18.03 -11.42
CA LEU A 199 18.31 -17.62 -10.02
C LEU A 199 19.13 -16.37 -9.66
N ARG A 200 20.30 -16.19 -10.27
CA ARG A 200 21.11 -14.99 -10.08
C ARG A 200 20.47 -13.78 -10.74
N ASP A 201 19.90 -13.96 -11.93
CA ASP A 201 19.25 -12.88 -12.66
C ASP A 201 17.95 -12.40 -11.98
N ILE A 202 17.18 -13.32 -11.40
CA ILE A 202 15.98 -12.99 -10.60
C ILE A 202 16.38 -12.18 -9.35
N ALA A 203 17.40 -12.63 -8.62
CA ALA A 203 17.87 -11.96 -7.41
C ALA A 203 18.49 -10.59 -7.70
N ALA A 204 19.22 -10.45 -8.81
CA ALA A 204 19.84 -9.20 -9.23
C ALA A 204 18.82 -8.11 -9.61
N ARG A 205 17.60 -8.49 -10.03
CA ARG A 205 16.52 -7.58 -10.45
C ARG A 205 15.44 -7.37 -9.39
N ASN A 206 15.69 -7.81 -8.15
CA ASN A 206 14.78 -7.72 -7.02
C ASN A 206 13.39 -8.31 -7.34
N CYS A 207 13.37 -9.45 -8.03
CA CYS A 207 12.16 -10.19 -8.34
C CYS A 207 12.04 -11.39 -7.38
N LEU A 208 10.80 -11.77 -7.08
CA LEU A 208 10.50 -12.92 -6.22
C LEU A 208 10.19 -14.14 -7.08
N ARG A 209 10.52 -15.33 -6.56
CA ARG A 209 10.38 -16.59 -7.29
C ARG A 209 9.30 -17.45 -6.67
N LEU A 210 8.42 -18.00 -7.50
CA LEU A 210 7.59 -19.15 -7.16
C LEU A 210 7.81 -20.28 -8.16
N HIS A 211 7.97 -21.49 -7.63
CA HIS A 211 8.12 -22.69 -8.45
C HIS A 211 6.76 -23.22 -8.90
N LYS A 212 6.62 -23.53 -10.19
CA LYS A 212 5.48 -24.31 -10.70
C LYS A 212 5.65 -25.77 -10.24
N PRO A 213 4.61 -26.46 -9.70
CA PRO A 213 3.23 -26.01 -9.56
C PRO A 213 3.02 -25.07 -8.36
N VAL A 214 2.36 -23.94 -8.63
CA VAL A 214 2.07 -22.92 -7.61
C VAL A 214 0.97 -23.42 -6.69
N ARG A 215 1.26 -23.58 -5.40
CA ARG A 215 0.23 -23.89 -4.39
C ARG A 215 -0.45 -22.60 -3.95
N ALA A 216 -1.78 -22.63 -3.83
CA ALA A 216 -2.57 -21.46 -3.42
C ALA A 216 -2.09 -20.87 -2.08
N ALA A 217 -1.76 -21.71 -1.10
CA ALA A 217 -1.24 -21.26 0.19
C ALA A 217 0.12 -20.53 0.09
N ASP A 218 1.02 -21.00 -0.78
CA ASP A 218 2.34 -20.40 -0.98
C ASP A 218 2.22 -19.05 -1.71
N LEU A 219 1.35 -18.98 -2.72
CA LEU A 219 1.03 -17.74 -3.43
C LEU A 219 0.34 -16.73 -2.50
N GLY A 220 -0.73 -17.14 -1.81
CA GLY A 220 -1.47 -16.28 -0.89
C GLY A 220 -0.60 -15.76 0.25
N GLY A 221 0.25 -16.61 0.85
CA GLY A 221 1.20 -16.19 1.88
C GLY A 221 2.22 -15.16 1.37
N LEU A 222 2.74 -15.34 0.15
CA LEU A 222 3.64 -14.38 -0.48
C LEU A 222 2.95 -13.06 -0.83
N LEU A 223 1.73 -13.12 -1.38
CA LEU A 223 0.93 -11.93 -1.70
C LEU A 223 0.59 -11.14 -0.45
N GLN A 224 0.12 -11.79 0.61
CA GLN A 224 -0.19 -11.11 1.88
C GLN A 224 1.06 -10.50 2.50
N ARG A 225 2.21 -11.19 2.41
CA ARG A 225 3.49 -10.62 2.86
C ARG A 225 3.89 -9.40 2.05
N LEU A 226 3.77 -9.41 0.72
CA LEU A 226 4.13 -8.28 -0.13
C LEU A 226 3.17 -7.10 -0.01
N LEU A 227 1.87 -7.37 0.08
CA LEU A 227 0.86 -6.36 0.37
C LEU A 227 0.99 -5.81 1.80
N GLY A 228 1.61 -6.57 2.71
CA GLY A 228 2.00 -6.12 4.05
C GLY A 228 3.32 -5.33 4.07
N GLU A 229 4.34 -5.78 3.35
CA GLU A 229 5.68 -5.15 3.23
C GLU A 229 5.61 -3.83 2.44
N ALA A 230 4.70 -3.70 1.47
CA ALA A 230 4.35 -2.44 0.83
C ALA A 230 3.85 -1.37 1.83
N GLN A 231 3.46 -1.77 3.05
CA GLN A 231 3.16 -0.89 4.18
C GLN A 231 4.30 -0.77 5.20
N ALA A 232 5.24 -1.72 5.24
CA ALA A 232 6.35 -1.75 6.20
C ALA A 232 7.61 -1.02 5.69
N GLN A 233 7.72 -0.80 4.38
CA GLN A 233 8.57 0.25 3.87
C GLN A 233 7.92 1.59 4.25
N PRO A 234 8.57 2.48 5.02
CA PRO A 234 8.07 3.84 5.14
C PRO A 234 7.85 4.38 3.73
N PRO A 235 6.76 5.14 3.46
CA PRO A 235 6.54 5.71 2.14
C PRO A 235 7.86 6.33 1.72
N ILE A 236 8.35 5.98 0.52
CA ILE A 236 9.51 6.63 -0.08
C ILE A 236 9.23 8.12 0.11
N MET A 237 9.98 8.75 1.01
CA MET A 237 9.79 10.15 1.33
C MET A 237 9.80 10.85 -0.02
N PRO A 238 8.72 11.54 -0.42
CA PRO A 238 8.74 12.29 -1.66
C PRO A 238 10.01 13.14 -1.63
N PRO A 239 10.77 13.23 -2.74
CA PRO A 239 11.95 14.06 -2.76
C PRO A 239 11.58 15.44 -2.20
N ALA A 240 12.41 15.94 -1.28
CA ALA A 240 12.13 17.16 -0.53
C ALA A 240 11.64 18.27 -1.48
N GLY A 241 10.37 18.67 -1.34
CA GLY A 241 9.72 19.65 -2.21
C GLY A 241 8.45 19.16 -2.92
N VAL A 242 8.13 17.86 -2.92
CA VAL A 242 6.86 17.36 -3.49
C VAL A 242 5.73 17.42 -2.46
N THR A 243 4.65 18.10 -2.82
CA THR A 243 3.46 18.22 -1.96
C THR A 243 2.69 16.90 -1.96
N THR A 244 2.38 16.38 -0.77
CA THR A 244 1.61 15.13 -0.60
C THR A 244 0.18 15.43 -0.16
N ILE A 245 -0.79 14.84 -0.84
CA ILE A 245 -2.21 14.97 -0.51
C ILE A 245 -2.66 13.72 0.24
N HIS A 246 -3.00 13.84 1.51
CA HIS A 246 -3.60 12.75 2.28
C HIS A 246 -5.11 12.77 2.10
N VAL A 247 -5.72 11.63 1.80
CA VAL A 247 -7.18 11.48 1.68
C VAL A 247 -7.66 10.52 2.75
N VAL A 248 -8.53 10.96 3.64
CA VAL A 248 -9.15 10.13 4.67
C VAL A 248 -10.62 9.95 4.35
N GLU A 249 -10.98 8.72 4.00
CA GLU A 249 -12.29 8.34 3.50
C GLU A 249 -12.51 6.87 3.84
N ASP A 250 -13.60 6.54 4.53
CA ASP A 250 -13.87 5.16 4.96
C ASP A 250 -14.44 4.31 3.82
N ASP A 251 -15.25 4.91 2.94
CA ASP A 251 -15.77 4.20 1.79
C ASP A 251 -14.69 3.92 0.75
N VAL A 252 -14.46 2.63 0.47
CA VAL A 252 -13.37 2.19 -0.41
C VAL A 252 -13.54 2.72 -1.84
N GLN A 253 -14.78 2.81 -2.34
CA GLN A 253 -15.04 3.26 -3.71
C GLN A 253 -14.87 4.77 -3.83
N ALA A 254 -15.43 5.54 -2.89
CA ALA A 254 -15.26 6.98 -2.82
C ALA A 254 -13.78 7.36 -2.67
N ARG A 255 -13.04 6.62 -1.85
CA ARG A 255 -11.60 6.81 -1.67
C ARG A 255 -10.86 6.58 -2.98
N ASP A 256 -11.09 5.45 -3.66
CA ASP A 256 -10.44 5.13 -4.94
C ASP A 256 -10.75 6.18 -6.02
N VAL A 257 -11.99 6.68 -6.08
CA VAL A 257 -12.36 7.76 -6.99
C VAL A 257 -11.59 9.05 -6.68
N LEU A 258 -11.52 9.47 -5.42
CA LEU A 258 -10.80 10.66 -5.01
C LEU A 258 -9.31 10.56 -5.31
N LEU A 259 -8.69 9.42 -4.98
CA LEU A 259 -7.29 9.14 -5.27
C LEU A 259 -7.01 9.25 -6.77
N ARG A 260 -7.76 8.54 -7.61
CA ARG A 260 -7.59 8.57 -9.07
C ARG A 260 -7.78 9.96 -9.66
N VAL A 261 -8.76 10.73 -9.17
CA VAL A 261 -9.01 12.08 -9.65
C VAL A 261 -7.80 12.98 -9.38
N LEU A 262 -7.21 12.88 -8.19
CA LEU A 262 -6.06 13.69 -7.79
C LEU A 262 -4.75 13.22 -8.46
N GLU A 263 -4.54 11.91 -8.61
CA GLU A 263 -3.39 11.33 -9.30
C GLU A 263 -3.34 11.70 -10.78
N ARG A 264 -4.50 11.73 -11.47
CA ARG A 264 -4.57 12.17 -12.88
C ARG A 264 -4.13 13.62 -13.08
N GLU A 265 -4.13 14.42 -12.02
CA GLU A 265 -3.68 15.81 -12.00
C GLU A 265 -2.22 15.95 -11.57
N GLY A 266 -1.50 14.82 -11.47
CA GLY A 266 -0.07 14.76 -11.15
C GLY A 266 0.25 14.97 -9.67
N GLN A 267 -0.74 14.89 -8.78
CA GLN A 267 -0.53 14.98 -7.34
C GLN A 267 0.01 13.66 -6.78
N VAL A 268 0.86 13.73 -5.76
CA VAL A 268 1.21 12.56 -4.94
C VAL A 268 0.14 12.42 -3.87
N VAL A 269 -0.56 11.30 -3.85
CA VAL A 269 -1.74 11.11 -3.01
C VAL A 269 -1.59 9.86 -2.15
N ILE A 270 -2.01 9.94 -0.88
CA ILE A 270 -1.98 8.81 0.06
C ILE A 270 -3.36 8.66 0.68
N GLY A 271 -3.99 7.50 0.46
CA GLY A 271 -5.31 7.19 1.00
C GLY A 271 -5.25 6.50 2.36
N HIS A 272 -6.16 6.88 3.25
CA HIS A 272 -6.36 6.31 4.58
C HIS A 272 -7.81 5.91 4.76
N ALA A 273 -8.03 4.75 5.36
CA ALA A 273 -9.37 4.21 5.60
C ALA A 273 -10.05 4.73 6.87
N SER A 274 -9.31 5.42 7.74
CA SER A 274 -9.84 6.03 8.96
C SER A 274 -8.93 7.16 9.45
N ALA A 275 -9.44 7.99 10.35
CA ALA A 275 -8.69 9.06 10.97
C ALA A 275 -7.50 8.53 11.82
N GLU A 276 -7.68 7.38 12.48
CA GLU A 276 -6.63 6.73 13.26
C GLU A 276 -5.49 6.24 12.37
N ALA A 277 -5.81 5.61 11.24
CA ALA A 277 -4.81 5.17 10.26
C ALA A 277 -3.99 6.35 9.72
N PHE A 278 -4.64 7.50 9.52
CA PHE A 278 -3.94 8.73 9.16
C PHE A 278 -3.01 9.20 10.27
N LEU A 279 -3.46 9.25 11.53
CA LEU A 279 -2.63 9.69 12.67
C LEU A 279 -1.43 8.77 12.93
N GLU A 280 -1.53 7.47 12.62
CA GLU A 280 -0.41 6.53 12.73
C GLU A 280 0.65 6.74 11.64
N ALA A 281 0.22 7.10 10.43
CA ALA A 281 1.14 7.26 9.29
C ALA A 281 1.69 8.68 9.14
N TYR A 282 0.92 9.69 9.53
CA TYR A 282 1.25 11.09 9.33
C TYR A 282 2.28 11.60 10.33
N HIS A 283 3.28 12.31 9.82
CA HIS A 283 4.33 12.95 10.61
C HIS A 283 4.41 14.44 10.24
N ALA A 284 4.41 15.30 11.25
CA ALA A 284 4.48 16.75 11.08
C ALA A 284 5.81 17.18 10.41
N GLY A 285 5.75 18.21 9.56
CA GLY A 285 6.92 18.85 8.95
C GLY A 285 7.08 18.69 7.44
N GLY A 286 6.21 17.92 6.77
CA GLY A 286 6.16 17.81 5.31
C GLY A 286 5.24 18.85 4.65
N ALA A 287 5.51 19.20 3.38
CA ALA A 287 4.55 19.93 2.55
C ALA A 287 3.38 18.99 2.22
N ALA A 288 2.28 19.10 2.95
CA ALA A 288 1.15 18.21 2.81
C ALA A 288 -0.19 18.94 2.93
N CYS A 289 -1.24 18.37 2.37
CA CYS A 289 -2.62 18.79 2.55
C CYS A 289 -3.49 17.58 2.89
N LEU A 290 -4.46 17.77 3.77
CA LEU A 290 -5.40 16.73 4.19
C LEU A 290 -6.77 16.98 3.54
N LEU A 291 -7.29 16.00 2.81
CA LEU A 291 -8.69 15.90 2.41
C LEU A 291 -9.38 14.90 3.33
N LEU A 292 -10.46 15.32 3.97
CA LEU A 292 -11.04 14.58 5.07
C LEU A 292 -12.56 14.47 4.93
N ASP A 293 -13.10 13.25 4.93
CA ASP A 293 -14.55 13.07 5.10
C ASP A 293 -14.98 13.55 6.49
N ALA A 294 -16.09 14.29 6.54
CA ALA A 294 -16.77 14.67 7.76
C ALA A 294 -17.28 13.46 8.56
N LYS A 295 -17.82 12.44 7.86
CA LYS A 295 -18.40 11.25 8.48
C LYS A 295 -17.44 10.07 8.33
N LEU A 296 -16.78 9.73 9.43
CA LEU A 296 -15.90 8.56 9.51
C LEU A 296 -16.36 7.65 10.66
N PRO A 297 -16.18 6.33 10.54
CA PRO A 297 -16.38 5.40 11.63
C PRO A 297 -15.25 5.55 12.66
N GLY A 298 -15.60 5.55 13.95
CA GLY A 298 -14.63 5.82 15.01
C GLY A 298 -14.47 7.32 15.23
N MET A 299 -13.24 7.84 15.10
CA MET A 299 -12.98 9.27 15.17
C MET A 299 -13.55 10.00 13.96
N SER A 300 -14.43 10.97 14.21
CA SER A 300 -15.01 11.81 13.16
C SER A 300 -13.98 12.75 12.54
N GLY A 301 -14.24 13.23 11.32
CA GLY A 301 -13.35 14.21 10.68
C GLY A 301 -13.18 15.50 11.49
N PHE A 302 -14.24 15.95 12.17
CA PHE A 302 -14.16 17.13 13.04
C PHE A 302 -13.28 16.91 14.28
N GLU A 303 -13.32 15.73 14.87
CA GLU A 303 -12.47 15.36 16.01
C GLU A 303 -11.00 15.28 15.58
N LEU A 304 -10.73 14.72 14.39
CA LEU A 304 -9.38 14.69 13.83
C LEU A 304 -8.80 16.10 13.67
N LEU A 305 -9.55 17.03 13.08
CA LEU A 305 -9.11 18.43 12.95
C LEU A 305 -8.85 19.09 14.30
N THR A 306 -9.74 18.86 15.26
CA THR A 306 -9.59 19.41 16.61
C THR A 306 -8.32 18.90 17.26
N ARG A 307 -8.00 17.61 17.08
CA ARG A 307 -6.79 16.97 17.63
C ARG A 307 -5.52 17.48 16.97
N LEU A 308 -5.49 17.65 15.65
CA LEU A 308 -4.37 18.25 14.93
C LEU A 308 -4.10 19.68 15.40
N ARG A 309 -5.17 20.49 15.55
CA ARG A 309 -5.05 21.86 16.06
C ARG A 309 -4.54 21.91 17.50
N GLN A 310 -5.03 21.02 18.37
CA GLN A 310 -4.56 20.93 19.76
C GLN A 310 -3.09 20.50 19.86
N ALA A 311 -2.60 19.71 18.90
CA ALA A 311 -1.19 19.37 18.77
C ALA A 311 -0.32 20.51 18.20
N GLY A 312 -0.93 21.64 17.81
CA GLY A 312 -0.23 22.76 17.19
C GLY A 312 0.16 22.51 15.73
N ASP A 313 -0.45 21.51 15.08
CA ASP A 313 -0.16 21.20 13.69
C ASP A 313 -0.78 22.25 12.75
N THR A 314 -0.03 22.61 11.71
CA THR A 314 -0.42 23.60 10.70
C THR A 314 -0.79 22.96 9.37
N LEU A 315 -1.00 21.65 9.34
CA LEU A 315 -1.45 20.93 8.15
C LEU A 315 -2.74 21.54 7.59
N PRO A 316 -2.73 22.11 6.37
CA PRO A 316 -3.96 22.59 5.73
C PRO A 316 -4.90 21.43 5.48
N ALA A 317 -6.12 21.53 6.01
CA ALA A 317 -7.10 20.47 5.93
C ALA A 317 -8.41 20.96 5.28
N ILE A 318 -8.89 20.23 4.29
CA ILE A 318 -10.09 20.49 3.53
C ILE A 318 -11.11 19.42 3.87
N MET A 319 -12.29 19.84 4.33
CA MET A 319 -13.35 18.90 4.66
C MET A 319 -14.21 18.61 3.43
N ILE A 320 -14.55 17.34 3.24
CA ILE A 320 -15.43 16.88 2.16
C ILE A 320 -16.69 16.26 2.80
N THR A 321 -17.88 16.68 2.41
CA THR A 321 -19.14 16.11 2.94
C THR A 321 -20.23 16.01 1.88
N GLY A 322 -21.16 15.09 2.06
CA GLY A 322 -22.35 14.96 1.21
C GLY A 322 -23.56 15.81 1.61
N SER A 323 -23.45 16.71 2.59
CA SER A 323 -24.57 17.57 3.02
C SER A 323 -24.38 19.03 2.62
N SER A 324 -25.39 19.62 1.98
CA SER A 324 -25.47 21.05 1.60
C SER A 324 -25.80 22.01 2.75
N ASP A 325 -25.71 21.56 4.01
CA ASP A 325 -26.04 22.39 5.16
C ASP A 325 -24.93 23.41 5.47
N VAL A 326 -25.28 24.70 5.45
CA VAL A 326 -24.43 25.82 5.88
C VAL A 326 -23.89 25.58 7.29
N GLY A 327 -24.65 24.90 8.16
CA GLY A 327 -24.21 24.53 9.51
C GLY A 327 -22.95 23.66 9.53
N ALA A 328 -22.85 22.69 8.61
CA ALA A 328 -21.70 21.80 8.51
C ALA A 328 -20.44 22.54 8.05
N ALA A 329 -20.57 23.46 7.10
CA ALA A 329 -19.46 24.30 6.64
C ALA A 329 -18.95 25.21 7.77
N VAL A 330 -19.85 25.85 8.53
CA VAL A 330 -19.45 26.67 9.69
C VAL A 330 -18.77 25.83 10.76
N GLN A 331 -19.25 24.61 11.01
CA GLN A 331 -18.62 23.69 11.95
C GLN A 331 -17.23 23.26 11.49
N ALA A 332 -17.02 23.06 10.19
CA ALA A 332 -15.73 22.69 9.62
C ALA A 332 -14.68 23.78 9.86
N ILE A 333 -15.04 25.03 9.59
CA ILE A 333 -14.15 26.18 9.84
C ILE A 333 -13.85 26.33 11.34
N LYS A 334 -14.84 26.18 12.23
CA LYS A 334 -14.63 26.22 13.69
C LYS A 334 -13.70 25.11 14.20
N ALA A 335 -13.76 23.93 13.57
CA ALA A 335 -12.89 22.81 13.88
C ALA A 335 -11.44 22.99 13.39
N GLY A 336 -11.20 23.94 12.49
CA GLY A 336 -9.87 24.26 11.94
C GLY A 336 -9.66 23.86 10.49
N ALA A 337 -10.72 23.53 9.74
CA ALA A 337 -10.59 23.31 8.30
C ALA A 337 -10.21 24.62 7.59
N SER A 338 -9.30 24.52 6.64
CA SER A 338 -8.89 25.63 5.76
C SER A 338 -9.97 25.95 4.72
N ASP A 339 -10.67 24.92 4.24
CA ASP A 339 -11.78 25.07 3.30
C ASP A 339 -12.73 23.85 3.38
N PHE A 340 -13.82 23.91 2.64
CA PHE A 340 -14.88 22.92 2.62
C PHE A 340 -15.34 22.61 1.18
N ILE A 341 -15.66 21.35 0.91
CA ILE A 341 -16.13 20.89 -0.40
C ILE A 341 -17.34 19.98 -0.23
N GLU A 342 -18.38 20.23 -1.02
CA GLU A 342 -19.57 19.38 -1.10
C GLU A 342 -19.38 18.23 -2.11
N LYS A 343 -19.80 17.01 -1.76
CA LYS A 343 -19.83 15.84 -2.65
C LYS A 343 -21.11 15.87 -3.50
N PRO A 344 -21.04 15.50 -4.79
CA PRO A 344 -19.84 15.08 -5.52
C PRO A 344 -19.01 16.27 -6.02
N ALA A 345 -17.70 16.23 -5.79
CA ALA A 345 -16.77 17.26 -6.24
C ALA A 345 -16.03 16.84 -7.50
N GLY A 346 -16.01 17.71 -8.51
CA GLY A 346 -15.21 17.50 -9.72
C GLY A 346 -13.72 17.79 -9.49
N ALA A 347 -12.87 17.25 -10.37
CA ALA A 347 -11.41 17.41 -10.32
C ALA A 347 -10.95 18.87 -10.23
N ALA A 348 -11.59 19.77 -11.00
CA ALA A 348 -11.26 21.19 -11.02
C ALA A 348 -11.51 21.88 -9.68
N THR A 349 -12.63 21.57 -9.02
CA THR A 349 -13.00 22.12 -7.71
C THR A 349 -12.04 21.65 -6.61
N LEU A 350 -11.72 20.35 -6.61
CA LEU A 350 -10.76 19.76 -5.67
C LEU A 350 -9.40 20.46 -5.79
N ARG A 351 -8.87 20.55 -7.02
CA ARG A 351 -7.56 21.17 -7.27
C ARG A 351 -7.51 22.64 -6.89
N ALA A 352 -8.49 23.43 -7.34
CA ALA A 352 -8.53 24.86 -7.01
C ALA A 352 -8.57 25.10 -5.49
N THR A 353 -9.22 24.22 -4.74
CA THR A 353 -9.35 24.34 -3.28
C THR A 353 -8.09 23.88 -2.57
N ILE A 354 -7.45 22.80 -3.01
CA ILE A 354 -6.14 22.34 -2.53
C ILE A 354 -5.09 23.43 -2.75
N ASP A 355 -5.03 24.01 -3.96
CA ASP A 355 -4.05 25.04 -4.29
C ASP A 355 -4.19 26.27 -3.38
N ARG A 356 -5.43 26.71 -3.12
CA ARG A 356 -5.72 27.81 -2.18
C ARG A 356 -5.27 27.48 -0.76
N ALA A 357 -5.66 26.31 -0.23
CA ALA A 357 -5.32 25.90 1.13
C ALA A 357 -3.79 25.78 1.31
N MET A 358 -3.09 25.23 0.32
CA MET A 358 -1.64 25.11 0.33
C MET A 358 -0.92 26.45 0.20
N ALA A 359 -1.47 27.41 -0.55
CA ALA A 359 -0.91 28.77 -0.64
C ALA A 359 -1.04 29.49 0.72
N GLN A 360 -2.21 29.40 1.35
CA GLN A 360 -2.43 29.98 2.69
C GLN A 360 -1.51 29.38 3.75
N ALA A 361 -1.34 28.05 3.76
CA ALA A 361 -0.43 27.38 4.69
C ALA A 361 1.03 27.78 4.46
N ARG A 362 1.45 27.95 3.20
CA ARG A 362 2.80 28.45 2.87
C ARG A 362 3.04 29.85 3.39
N ASP A 363 2.06 30.75 3.27
CA ASP A 363 2.22 32.13 3.73
C ASP A 363 2.25 32.21 5.26
N LEU A 364 1.40 31.45 5.95
CA LEU A 364 1.44 31.31 7.41
C LEU A 364 2.76 30.68 7.89
N GLY A 365 3.23 29.64 7.20
CA GLY A 365 4.49 28.95 7.50
C GLY A 365 5.71 29.86 7.31
N LYS A 366 5.74 30.67 6.25
CA LYS A 366 6.81 31.68 6.04
C LYS A 366 6.83 32.72 7.15
N LEU A 367 5.66 33.21 7.55
CA LEU A 367 5.55 34.18 8.64
C LEU A 367 6.05 33.57 9.96
N ALA A 368 5.62 32.35 10.29
CA ALA A 368 6.04 31.64 11.50
C ALA A 368 7.53 31.29 11.49
N ALA A 369 8.10 30.90 10.34
CA ALA A 369 9.54 30.66 10.20
C ALA A 369 10.34 31.95 10.39
N TRP A 370 9.88 33.06 9.81
CA TRP A 370 10.50 34.38 9.98
C TRP A 370 10.47 34.84 11.44
N HIS A 371 9.35 34.67 12.14
CA HIS A 371 9.23 34.97 13.57
C HIS A 371 10.17 34.10 14.43
N ARG A 372 10.28 32.81 14.12
CA ARG A 372 11.15 31.87 14.84
C ARG A 372 12.62 32.19 14.64
N GLU A 373 13.04 32.43 13.40
CA GLU A 373 14.41 32.84 13.07
C GLU A 373 14.76 34.17 13.76
N ALA A 374 13.84 35.14 13.77
CA ALA A 374 14.02 36.39 14.51
C ALA A 374 14.16 36.16 16.03
N ALA A 375 13.37 35.26 16.60
CA ALA A 375 13.45 34.88 18.01
C ALA A 375 14.79 34.18 18.35
N ASP A 376 15.26 33.27 17.49
CA ASP A 376 16.53 32.57 17.67
C ASP A 376 17.72 33.53 17.61
N HIS A 377 17.71 34.47 16.66
CA HIS A 377 18.71 35.54 16.61
C HIS A 377 18.68 36.40 17.87
N MET A 378 17.50 36.71 18.40
CA MET A 378 17.36 37.49 19.64
C MET A 378 17.77 36.72 20.90
N ALA A 379 17.59 35.40 20.90
CA ALA A 379 18.01 34.50 21.97
C ALA A 379 19.54 34.35 22.03
N SER A 380 20.25 34.51 20.90
CA SER A 380 21.71 34.45 20.82
C SER A 380 22.45 35.61 21.55
N LEU A 381 21.72 36.68 21.90
CA LEU A 381 22.28 37.83 22.60
C LEU A 381 22.44 37.55 24.09
N THR A 382 23.58 37.96 24.65
CA THR A 382 23.78 37.92 26.11
C THR A 382 22.86 38.92 26.81
N PRO A 383 22.57 38.76 28.12
CA PRO A 383 21.75 39.72 28.86
C PRO A 383 22.24 41.16 28.72
N ARG A 384 23.57 41.35 28.74
CA ARG A 384 24.21 42.66 28.57
C ARG A 384 24.06 43.22 27.15
N GLN A 385 24.10 42.36 26.13
CA GLN A 385 23.87 42.76 24.74
C GLN A 385 22.42 43.15 24.49
N ARG A 386 21.46 42.46 25.13
CA ARG A 386 20.03 42.81 25.06
C ARG A 386 19.75 44.16 25.69
N GLU A 387 20.28 44.42 26.88
CA GLU A 387 20.17 45.72 27.57
C GLU A 387 20.74 46.88 26.73
N ILE A 388 21.90 46.68 26.10
CA ILE A 388 22.49 47.67 25.18
C ILE A 388 21.62 47.82 23.93
N MET A 389 21.13 46.72 23.35
CA MET A 389 20.27 46.76 22.16
C MET A 389 19.00 47.57 22.40
N ASP A 390 18.31 47.36 23.53
CA ASP A 390 17.04 48.03 23.83
C ASP A 390 17.22 49.57 23.88
N ARG A 391 18.28 50.04 24.54
CA ARG A 391 18.63 51.48 24.59
C ARG A 391 19.03 52.04 23.22
N VAL A 392 19.73 51.23 22.44
CA VAL A 392 20.12 51.58 21.06
C VAL A 392 18.89 51.71 20.15
N LEU A 393 17.91 50.81 20.29
CA LEU A 393 16.65 50.85 19.55
C LEU A 393 15.73 51.99 20.03
N ALA A 394 15.85 52.41 21.30
CA ALA A 394 15.21 53.61 21.83
C ALA A 394 15.84 54.93 21.32
N GLY A 395 16.93 54.84 20.53
CA GLY A 395 17.59 56.00 19.94
C GLY A 395 18.61 56.69 20.87
N GLU A 396 19.00 56.06 21.98
CA GLU A 396 19.99 56.65 22.89
C GLU A 396 21.38 56.73 22.24
N PRO A 397 22.09 57.88 22.33
CA PRO A 397 23.46 57.99 21.87
C PRO A 397 24.41 57.09 22.67
N SER A 398 25.45 56.53 22.03
CA SER A 398 26.42 55.63 22.68
C SER A 398 27.08 56.22 23.92
N LYS A 399 27.24 57.55 23.99
CA LYS A 399 27.78 58.27 25.14
C LYS A 399 26.88 58.19 26.37
N ASN A 400 25.55 58.26 26.18
CA ASN A 400 24.57 58.21 27.27
C ASN A 400 24.44 56.77 27.78
N ILE A 401 24.36 55.80 26.87
CA ILE A 401 24.36 54.38 27.21
C ILE A 401 25.61 54.02 28.03
N ALA A 402 26.78 54.54 27.64
CA ALA A 402 28.03 54.32 28.34
C ALA A 402 28.01 54.86 29.79
N ALA A 403 27.50 56.08 29.97
CA ALA A 403 27.37 56.72 31.28
C ALA A 403 26.42 55.93 32.20
N ASP A 404 25.24 55.56 31.69
CA ASP A 404 24.22 54.85 32.48
C ASP A 404 24.64 53.43 32.86
N LEU A 405 25.39 52.76 31.97
CA LEU A 405 25.84 51.39 32.18
C LEU A 405 27.21 51.29 32.88
N GLY A 406 27.85 52.42 33.20
CA GLY A 406 29.15 52.47 33.89
C GLY A 406 30.32 51.90 33.07
N ILE A 407 30.27 52.01 31.74
CA ILE A 407 31.27 51.46 30.81
C ILE A 407 31.81 52.53 29.86
N SER A 408 32.90 52.25 29.14
CA SER A 408 33.43 53.19 28.16
C SER A 408 32.56 53.24 26.89
N GLN A 409 32.51 54.40 26.21
CA GLN A 409 31.83 54.53 24.91
C GLN A 409 32.34 53.52 23.88
N ARG A 410 33.66 53.27 23.85
CA ARG A 410 34.29 52.27 22.97
C ARG A 410 33.79 50.85 23.24
N THR A 411 33.47 50.54 24.50
CA THR A 411 32.88 49.25 24.90
C THR A 411 31.46 49.12 24.38
N VAL A 412 30.64 50.18 24.44
CA VAL A 412 29.29 50.21 23.85
C VAL A 412 29.34 49.99 22.34
N GLU A 413 30.24 50.66 21.62
CA GLU A 413 30.43 50.50 20.18
C GLU A 413 30.85 49.07 19.81
N THR A 414 31.70 48.45 20.63
CA THR A 414 32.11 47.04 20.46
C THR A 414 30.92 46.10 20.64
N HIS A 415 30.09 46.31 21.67
CA HIS A 415 28.86 45.53 21.86
C HIS A 415 27.87 45.73 20.72
N ARG A 416 27.69 46.96 20.21
CA ARG A 416 26.83 47.24 19.04
C ARG A 416 27.28 46.47 17.80
N ALA A 417 28.57 46.48 17.51
CA ALA A 417 29.12 45.70 16.39
C ALA A 417 28.90 44.19 16.58
N ALA A 418 29.10 43.69 17.81
CA ALA A 418 28.85 42.28 18.14
C ALA A 418 27.36 41.90 18.04
N ILE A 419 26.44 42.80 18.43
CA ILE A 419 24.99 42.62 18.28
C ILE A 419 24.65 42.52 16.80
N MET A 420 25.04 43.51 15.98
CA MET A 420 24.81 43.51 14.53
C MET A 420 25.33 42.24 13.85
N HIS A 421 26.53 41.79 14.22
CA HIS A 421 27.11 40.56 13.69
C HIS A 421 26.32 39.30 14.13
N ARG A 422 25.90 39.20 15.39
CA ARG A 422 25.16 38.03 15.91
C ARG A 422 23.73 37.94 15.39
N THR A 423 23.08 39.08 15.19
CA THR A 423 21.71 39.16 14.64
C THR A 423 21.69 39.20 13.11
N GLY A 424 22.85 39.18 12.45
CA GLY A 424 22.97 39.29 10.99
C GLY A 424 22.51 40.64 10.41
N SER A 425 22.22 41.63 11.27
CA SER A 425 21.66 42.93 10.88
C SER A 425 22.76 43.85 10.35
N LYS A 426 22.55 44.44 9.17
CA LYS A 426 23.49 45.39 8.54
C LYS A 426 23.20 46.83 8.90
N SER A 427 22.06 47.10 9.53
CA SER A 427 21.62 48.45 9.88
C SER A 427 20.71 48.47 11.12
N LEU A 428 20.59 49.65 11.76
CA LEU A 428 19.69 49.86 12.89
C LEU A 428 18.21 49.57 12.56
N PRO A 429 17.67 50.02 11.41
CA PRO A 429 16.28 49.72 11.04
C PRO A 429 16.03 48.23 10.80
N GLU A 430 17.03 47.49 10.33
CA GLU A 430 16.94 46.04 10.15
C GLU A 430 16.93 45.32 11.50
N LEU A 431 17.78 45.73 12.44
CA LEU A 431 17.76 45.24 13.82
C LEU A 431 16.42 45.54 14.51
N ALA A 432 15.84 46.72 14.27
CA ALA A 432 14.52 47.08 14.80
C ALA A 432 13.41 46.19 14.24
N ARG A 433 13.39 45.93 12.92
CA ARG A 433 12.42 45.01 12.30
C ARG A 433 12.55 43.59 12.85
N LEU A 434 13.77 43.11 13.03
CA LEU A 434 14.05 41.80 13.61
C LEU A 434 13.55 41.71 15.06
N ALA A 435 13.81 42.74 15.87
CA ALA A 435 13.34 42.80 17.25
C ALA A 435 11.81 42.86 17.37
N MET A 436 11.15 43.63 16.50
CA MET A 436 9.70 43.66 16.42
C MET A 436 9.12 42.30 16.00
N ALA A 437 9.72 41.65 14.99
CA ALA A 437 9.30 40.31 14.57
C ALA A 437 9.46 39.29 15.71
N ALA A 438 10.55 39.32 16.47
CA ALA A 438 10.74 38.44 17.63
C ALA A 438 9.70 38.68 18.74
N ALA A 439 9.29 39.93 18.97
CA ALA A 439 8.35 40.29 20.04
C ALA A 439 6.90 39.86 19.76
N THR A 440 6.44 39.92 18.49
CA THR A 440 5.06 39.59 18.11
C THR A 440 4.76 38.09 18.13
N GLY A 441 5.78 37.23 17.95
CA GLY A 441 5.62 35.77 17.97
C GLY A 441 5.48 35.15 19.37
N ALA A 442 5.63 35.92 20.45
CA ALA A 442 5.64 35.46 21.84
C ALA A 442 4.30 35.67 22.58
N GLN A 443 3.26 36.18 21.91
CA GLN A 443 1.92 36.31 22.50
C GLN A 443 1.08 35.05 22.19
N PRO A 444 0.59 34.33 23.22
CA PRO A 444 -0.16 33.09 23.05
C PRO A 444 -1.56 33.29 22.44
#